data_AF-A0A660VGT5-F1
#
_entry.id   AF-A0A660VGT5-F1
#
_cell.length_a   1.000
_cell.length_b   1.000
_cell.length_c   1.000
_cell.angle_alpha   90.00
_cell.angle_beta   90.00
_cell.angle_gamma   90.00
#
_symmetry.space_group_name_H-M   'P 1'
#
loop_
_entity.id
_entity.type
_entity.pdbx_description
1 polymer ?
#
loop_
_entity_poly.entity_id
_entity_poly.type
_entity_poly.pdbx_seq_one_letter_code
_entity_poly.pdbx_strand_id
1 'polypeptide(L)' 'GPDEVLAMLRRRPCTVRDVAAGLGVNVNEAAKVVGVLVEQGRIKPVRREGLTYYLPA' A
#
# COMPACT_ATOMS: atom_id res chain seq x y z
N GLY A 1 -6.71 -0.62 -7.92
CA GLY A 1 -7.18 -1.93 -7.44
C GLY A 1 -6.05 -2.73 -6.77
N PRO A 2 -6.32 -3.91 -6.17
CA PRO A 2 -5.32 -4.67 -5.41
C PRO A 2 -4.05 -5.05 -6.19
N ASP A 3 -4.20 -5.47 -7.45
CA ASP A 3 -3.04 -5.87 -8.28
C ASP A 3 -2.16 -4.69 -8.68
N GLU A 4 -2.76 -3.50 -8.88
CA GLU A 4 -2.02 -2.27 -9.14
C GLU A 4 -1.20 -1.86 -7.91
N VAL A 5 -1.76 -1.98 -6.70
CA VAL A 5 -1.01 -1.74 -5.45
C VAL A 5 0.19 -2.67 -5.38
N LEU A 6 0.02 -3.96 -5.66
CA LEU A 6 1.14 -4.90 -5.66
C LEU A 6 2.19 -4.58 -6.73
N ALA A 7 1.77 -4.14 -7.92
CA ALA A 7 2.70 -3.68 -8.95
C ALA A 7 3.48 -2.42 -8.53
N MET A 8 2.86 -1.49 -7.79
CA MET A 8 3.56 -0.36 -7.18
C MET A 8 4.59 -0.82 -6.15
N LEU A 9 4.19 -1.69 -5.22
CA LEU A 9 5.01 -2.18 -4.12
C LEU A 9 6.21 -3.03 -4.57
N ARG A 10 6.10 -3.72 -5.70
CA ARG A 10 7.23 -4.44 -6.33
C ARG A 10 8.33 -3.51 -6.86
N ARG A 11 7.98 -2.26 -7.23
CA ARG A 11 8.95 -1.27 -7.74
C ARG A 11 9.65 -0.52 -6.60
N ARG A 12 8.91 -0.19 -5.54
CA ARG A 12 9.43 0.44 -4.32
C ARG A 12 8.43 0.29 -3.17
N PRO A 13 8.89 0.33 -1.91
CA PRO A 13 7.98 0.48 -0.77
C PRO A 13 7.15 1.76 -0.90
N CYS A 14 5.83 1.67 -0.68
CA CYS A 14 4.93 2.83 -0.77
C CYS A 14 4.14 2.99 0.53
N THR A 15 3.82 4.22 0.90
CA THR A 15 2.84 4.53 1.95
C THR A 15 1.41 4.44 1.41
N VAL A 16 0.40 4.47 2.28
CA VAL A 16 -1.02 4.60 1.86
C VAL A 16 -1.25 5.88 1.04
N ARG A 17 -0.54 6.97 1.36
CA ARG A 17 -0.64 8.23 0.60
C ARG A 17 -0.05 8.10 -0.80
N ASP A 18 1.08 7.40 -0.94
CA ASP A 18 1.67 7.12 -2.24
C ASP A 18 0.75 6.23 -3.09
N VAL A 19 0.10 5.24 -2.48
CA VAL A 19 -0.91 4.40 -3.14
C VAL A 19 -2.09 5.23 -3.63
N ALA A 20 -2.63 6.12 -2.78
CA ALA A 20 -3.71 7.02 -3.15
C ALA A 20 -3.35 7.88 -4.37
N ALA A 21 -2.17 8.51 -4.32
CA ALA A 21 -1.65 9.33 -5.41
C ALA A 21 -1.44 8.53 -6.70
N GLY A 22 -0.85 7.33 -6.61
CA GLY A 22 -0.55 6.50 -7.79
C GLY A 22 -1.79 5.86 -8.43
N LEU A 23 -2.85 5.65 -7.67
CA LEU A 23 -4.14 5.14 -8.18
C LEU A 23 -5.12 6.26 -8.58
N GLY A 24 -4.82 7.52 -8.26
CA GLY A 24 -5.73 8.64 -8.50
C GLY A 24 -7.00 8.60 -7.63
N VAL A 25 -6.92 8.01 -6.43
CA VAL A 25 -8.04 7.85 -5.49
C VAL A 25 -7.79 8.60 -4.20
N ASN A 26 -8.82 8.76 -3.37
CA ASN A 26 -8.63 9.33 -2.04
C ASN A 26 -7.93 8.36 -1.08
N VAL A 27 -7.36 8.89 0.01
CA VAL A 27 -6.63 8.10 1.01
C VAL A 27 -7.48 7.02 1.68
N ASN A 28 -8.78 7.22 1.85
CA ASN A 28 -9.65 6.23 2.51
C ASN A 28 -9.88 5.00 1.61
N GLU A 29 -10.06 5.20 0.31
CA GLU A 29 -10.15 4.11 -0.67
C GLU A 29 -8.85 3.33 -0.78
N ALA A 30 -7.71 4.04 -0.84
CA ALA A 30 -6.40 3.40 -0.79
C ALA A 30 -6.20 2.60 0.50
N ALA A 31 -6.59 3.16 1.65
CA ALA A 31 -6.50 2.49 2.94
C ALA A 31 -7.34 1.21 3.00
N LYS A 32 -8.55 1.20 2.42
CA LYS A 32 -9.38 -0.01 2.30
C LYS A 32 -8.66 -1.12 1.52
N VAL A 33 -8.11 -0.79 0.36
CA VAL A 33 -7.41 -1.77 -0.49
C VAL A 33 -6.15 -2.30 0.21
N VAL A 34 -5.36 -1.41 0.80
CA VAL A 34 -4.16 -1.79 1.57
C VAL A 34 -4.54 -2.65 2.77
N GLY A 35 -5.59 -2.30 3.51
CA GLY A 35 -6.08 -3.08 4.65
C GLY A 35 -6.42 -4.51 4.26
N VAL A 36 -7.19 -4.71 3.19
CA VAL A 36 -7.53 -6.04 2.66
C VAL A 36 -6.26 -6.83 2.29
N LEU A 37 -5.29 -6.20 1.64
CA LEU A 37 -4.03 -6.87 1.27
C LEU A 37 -3.18 -7.26 2.49
N VAL A 38 -3.20 -6.46 3.55
CA VAL A 38 -2.54 -6.77 4.83
C VAL A 38 -3.25 -7.93 5.52
N GLU A 39 -4.58 -7.90 5.61
CA GLU A 39 -5.40 -8.98 6.20
C GLU A 39 -5.21 -10.31 5.46
N GLN A 40 -5.07 -10.27 4.13
CA GLN A 40 -4.76 -11.44 3.30
C GLN A 40 -3.29 -11.89 3.39
N GLY A 41 -2.44 -11.17 4.14
CA GLY A 41 -1.01 -11.47 4.25
C GLY A 41 -0.25 -11.30 2.93
N ARG A 42 -0.77 -10.54 1.97
CA ARG A 42 -0.12 -10.29 0.66
C ARG A 42 0.91 -9.16 0.72
N ILE A 43 0.79 -8.28 1.71
CA ILE A 43 1.73 -7.18 1.97
C ILE A 43 1.98 -7.04 3.48
N LYS A 44 3.13 -6.49 3.86
CA LYS A 44 3.52 -6.28 5.26
C LYS A 44 3.82 -4.79 5.52
N PRO A 45 3.35 -4.24 6.65
CA PRO A 45 3.71 -2.89 7.06
C PRO A 45 5.13 -2.87 7.63
N VAL A 46 5.91 -1.86 7.27
CA VAL A 46 7.23 -1.57 7.81
C VAL A 46 7.31 -0.10 8.16
N ARG A 47 7.65 0.19 9.42
CA ARG A 47 7.85 1.57 9.88
C ARG A 47 9.26 2.03 9.53
N ARG A 48 9.38 3.19 8.88
CA ARG A 48 10.65 3.89 8.62
C ARG A 48 10.44 5.38 8.85
N GLU A 49 11.31 5.99 9.65
CA GLU A 49 11.32 7.44 9.88
C GLU A 49 9.95 8.02 10.28
N GLY A 50 9.19 7.29 11.10
CA GLY A 50 7.85 7.71 11.55
C GLY A 50 6.72 7.48 10.54
N LEU A 51 7.02 6.98 9.34
CA LEU A 51 6.04 6.63 8.31
C LEU A 51 5.85 5.12 8.21
N THR A 52 4.64 4.70 7.85
CA THR A 52 4.33 3.29 7.54
C THR A 52 4.39 3.08 6.03
N TYR A 53 5.38 2.32 5.61
CA TYR A 53 5.50 1.81 4.25
C TYR A 53 4.93 0.39 4.19
N TYR A 54 4.54 -0.03 3.00
CA TYR A 54 4.13 -1.40 2.73
C TYR A 54 5.12 -2.05 1.76
N LEU A 55 5.30 -3.36 1.91
CA LEU A 55 6.14 -4.21 1.09
C LEU A 55 5.35 -5.47 0.70
N PRO A 56 5.60 -6.07 -0.47
CA PRO A 56 5.06 -7.41 -0.77
C PRO A 56 5.50 -8.42 0.30
N ALA A 57 4.60 -9.33 0.68
CA ALA A 57 4.85 -10.33 1.73
C ALA A 57 5.84 -11.42 1.31
#